data_AF-A0A9Q5JG00-F1
#
_entry.id   AF-A0A9Q5JG00-F1
#
_cell.length_a   1.000
_cell.length_b   1.000
_cell.length_c   1.000
_cell.angle_alpha   90.00
_cell.angle_beta   90.00
_cell.angle_gamma   90.00
#
_symmetry.space_group_name_H-M   'P 1'
#
loop_
_entity.id
_entity.type
_entity.pdbx_description
1 polymer ?
#
loop_
_entity_poly.entity_id
_entity_poly.type
_entity_poly.pdbx_seq_one_letter_code
_entity_poly.pdbx_strand_id
1 'polypeptide(L)'
;MVWDNLKNHICGMKSYGSNFSGFEFKFKNIHCVVVLTIDEDELIINPYAIAKLFVYKNSDLNNCLVIEPTETNVHIDGKVFDFYNFFEIDNTYTKVNNFEWLKKTFIDTTDSYIPPHYESEIPSTVELAISKTFLINNTVDTD
;
A
#
# COMPACT_ATOMS: atom_id res chain seq x y z
N MET A 1 2.99 -6.92 -14.83
CA MET A 1 1.58 -6.85 -14.49
C MET A 1 1.34 -5.41 -14.09
N VAL A 2 0.34 -4.79 -14.69
CA VAL A 2 -0.03 -3.40 -14.44
C VAL A 2 -1.05 -3.44 -13.29
N TRP A 3 -1.01 -2.42 -12.43
CA TRP A 3 -1.90 -2.18 -11.32
C TRP A 3 -3.37 -2.02 -11.76
N ASP A 4 -4.00 -3.07 -12.29
CA ASP A 4 -5.30 -2.96 -12.97
C ASP A 4 -6.44 -2.72 -11.98
N ASN A 5 -6.49 -3.48 -10.87
CA ASN A 5 -7.50 -3.26 -9.83
C ASN A 5 -7.25 -1.96 -9.09
N LEU A 6 -6.00 -1.65 -8.78
CA LEU A 6 -5.61 -0.40 -8.14
C LEU A 6 -6.02 0.83 -8.97
N LYS A 7 -5.81 0.81 -10.29
CA LYS A 7 -6.26 1.90 -11.19
C LYS A 7 -7.77 2.08 -11.15
N ASN A 8 -8.54 0.99 -11.21
CA ASN A 8 -9.99 1.05 -11.12
C ASN A 8 -10.46 1.57 -9.75
N HIS A 9 -9.79 1.16 -8.69
CA HIS A 9 -10.08 1.57 -7.32
C HIS A 9 -9.86 3.07 -7.12
N ILE A 10 -8.76 3.62 -7.64
CA ILE A 10 -8.45 5.07 -7.60
C ILE A 10 -9.50 5.89 -8.38
N CYS A 11 -9.90 5.42 -9.57
CA CYS A 11 -10.98 6.05 -10.32
C CYS A 11 -12.28 6.11 -9.50
N GLY A 12 -12.58 5.05 -8.75
CA GLY A 12 -13.67 5.01 -7.79
C GLY A 12 -13.51 6.06 -6.69
N MET A 13 -12.39 6.05 -5.97
CA MET A 13 -12.09 7.02 -4.90
C MET A 13 -12.29 8.47 -5.34
N LYS A 14 -11.77 8.84 -6.53
CA LYS A 14 -11.93 10.17 -7.11
C LYS A 14 -13.40 10.52 -7.36
N SER A 15 -14.19 9.56 -7.84
CA SER A 15 -15.63 9.78 -8.10
C SER A 15 -16.43 10.01 -6.81
N TYR A 16 -15.96 9.47 -5.68
CA TYR A 16 -16.55 9.65 -4.35
C TYR A 16 -15.89 10.77 -3.52
N GLY A 17 -14.85 11.44 -4.04
CA GLY A 17 -14.13 12.50 -3.32
C GLY A 17 -13.39 12.01 -2.07
N SER A 18 -12.90 10.76 -2.07
CA SER A 18 -12.16 10.20 -0.94
C SER A 18 -10.66 10.17 -1.19
N ASN A 19 -9.87 10.69 -0.24
CA ASN A 19 -8.40 10.67 -0.30
C ASN A 19 -7.75 9.46 0.37
N PHE A 20 -8.57 8.63 1.02
CA PHE A 20 -8.13 7.47 1.76
C PHE A 20 -8.98 6.27 1.38
N SER A 21 -8.32 5.12 1.32
CA SER A 21 -8.99 3.82 1.25
C SER A 21 -8.10 2.79 1.90
N GLY A 22 -8.57 1.56 1.99
CA GLY A 22 -7.68 0.45 2.23
C GLY A 22 -8.33 -0.87 1.92
N PHE A 23 -7.56 -1.92 2.15
CA PHE A 23 -7.96 -3.30 1.90
C PHE A 23 -7.08 -4.23 2.73
N GLU A 24 -7.57 -5.45 2.93
CA GLU A 24 -6.81 -6.50 3.57
C GLU A 24 -6.24 -7.46 2.52
N PHE A 25 -5.03 -7.97 2.77
CA PHE A 25 -4.48 -9.02 1.94
C PHE A 25 -3.56 -9.93 2.76
N LYS A 26 -3.22 -11.08 2.19
CA LYS A 26 -2.30 -12.03 2.81
C LYS A 26 -1.08 -12.23 1.93
N PHE A 27 0.10 -11.94 2.46
CA PHE A 27 1.37 -12.14 1.77
C PHE A 27 2.29 -13.03 2.61
N LYS A 28 2.77 -14.15 2.05
CA LYS A 28 3.67 -15.10 2.74
C LYS A 28 3.17 -15.52 4.14
N ASN A 29 1.87 -15.79 4.27
CA ASN A 29 1.18 -16.12 5.52
C ASN A 29 1.01 -14.99 6.54
N ILE A 30 1.44 -13.78 6.21
CA ILE A 30 1.26 -12.60 7.03
C ILE A 30 -0.03 -11.91 6.58
N HIS A 31 -0.95 -11.68 7.54
CA HIS A 31 -2.14 -10.87 7.29
C HIS A 31 -1.73 -9.39 7.34
N CYS A 32 -2.16 -8.65 6.33
CA CYS A 32 -1.78 -7.27 6.16
C CYS A 32 -3.03 -6.41 5.95
N VAL A 33 -3.01 -5.22 6.54
CA VAL A 33 -3.97 -4.15 6.28
C VAL A 33 -3.22 -3.05 5.53
N VAL A 34 -3.70 -2.67 4.36
CA VAL A 34 -3.12 -1.58 3.57
C VAL A 34 -4.00 -0.37 3.68
N VAL A 35 -3.39 0.77 4.00
CA VAL A 35 -3.99 2.09 3.81
C VAL A 35 -3.40 2.70 2.56
N LEU A 36 -4.26 3.03 1.61
CA LEU A 36 -3.94 3.75 0.41
C LEU A 36 -4.26 5.22 0.60
N THR A 37 -3.30 6.07 0.23
CA THR A 37 -3.43 7.52 0.24
C THR A 37 -3.19 8.07 -1.17
N ILE A 38 -4.04 9.02 -1.57
CA ILE A 38 -3.84 9.80 -2.78
C ILE A 38 -3.46 11.23 -2.41
N ASP A 39 -2.58 11.84 -3.21
CA ASP A 39 -2.33 13.26 -3.16
C ASP A 39 -3.19 13.91 -4.26
N GLU A 40 -4.09 14.81 -3.87
CA GLU A 40 -4.99 15.49 -4.80
C GLU A 40 -4.22 16.30 -5.85
N ASP A 41 -3.10 16.91 -5.48
CA ASP A 41 -2.29 17.72 -6.39
C ASP A 41 -1.62 16.84 -7.45
N GLU A 42 -1.18 15.63 -7.08
CA GLU A 42 -0.63 14.68 -8.04
C GLU A 42 -1.70 14.09 -8.97
N LEU A 43 -2.95 13.93 -8.50
CA LEU A 43 -4.06 13.44 -9.32
C LEU A 43 -4.46 14.39 -10.45
N ILE A 44 -4.13 15.68 -10.34
CA ILE A 44 -4.30 16.66 -11.41
C ILE A 44 -3.36 16.36 -12.58
N ILE A 45 -2.17 15.84 -12.28
CA ILE A 45 -1.10 15.59 -13.25
C ILE A 45 -1.19 14.15 -13.79
N ASN A 46 -1.47 13.18 -12.92
CA ASN A 46 -1.59 11.76 -13.25
C ASN A 46 -2.87 11.18 -12.63
N PRO A 47 -3.86 10.74 -13.42
CA PRO A 47 -5.15 10.25 -12.90
C PRO A 47 -5.05 8.96 -12.07
N TYR A 48 -3.88 8.31 -12.05
CA TYR A 48 -3.57 7.13 -11.24
C TYR A 48 -2.45 7.39 -10.22
N ALA A 49 -2.19 8.66 -9.89
CA ALA A 49 -1.23 9.00 -8.85
C ALA A 49 -1.68 8.42 -7.50
N ILE A 50 -0.73 7.81 -6.82
CA ILE A 50 -0.89 7.30 -5.46
C ILE A 50 0.28 7.87 -4.70
N ALA A 51 0.00 8.52 -3.58
CA ALA A 51 1.05 9.06 -2.76
C ALA A 51 1.82 7.91 -2.08
N LYS A 52 1.10 7.13 -1.27
CA LYS A 52 1.70 6.09 -0.42
C LYS A 52 0.73 4.94 -0.15
N LEU A 53 1.29 3.74 -0.06
CA LEU A 53 0.67 2.57 0.57
C LEU A 53 1.33 2.34 1.93
N PHE A 54 0.54 2.39 3.00
CA PHE A 54 0.97 2.04 4.35
C PHE A 54 0.54 0.60 4.62
N VAL A 55 1.49 -0.31 4.77
CA VAL A 55 1.23 -1.72 5.03
C VAL A 55 1.44 -2.01 6.51
N TYR A 56 0.38 -2.41 7.19
CA TYR A 56 0.39 -2.84 8.58
C TYR A 56 0.30 -4.36 8.66
N LYS A 57 1.01 -4.96 9.60
CA LYS A 57 1.10 -6.43 9.75
C LYS A 57 0.35 -6.89 10.99
N ASN A 58 -0.44 -7.96 10.86
CA ASN A 58 -1.05 -8.67 11.99
C ASN A 58 -1.80 -7.76 12.99
N SER A 59 -2.47 -6.71 12.50
CA SER A 59 -3.13 -5.67 13.31
C SER A 59 -2.21 -4.81 14.19
N ASP A 60 -0.88 -4.89 14.03
CA ASP A 60 0.04 -3.94 14.63
C ASP A 60 0.03 -2.63 13.83
N LEU A 61 -0.66 -1.63 14.37
CA LEU A 61 -0.78 -0.30 13.76
C LEU A 61 0.37 0.65 14.14
N ASN A 62 1.37 0.18 14.89
CA ASN A 62 2.53 1.01 15.28
C ASN A 62 3.74 0.77 14.37
N ASN A 63 3.77 -0.36 13.66
CA ASN A 63 4.84 -0.68 12.72
C ASN A 63 4.26 -0.81 11.30
N CYS A 64 4.64 0.11 10.42
CA CYS A 64 4.17 0.11 9.04
C CYS A 64 5.33 0.14 8.05
N LEU A 65 5.18 -0.62 6.97
CA LEU A 65 6.02 -0.51 5.80
C LEU A 65 5.37 0.50 4.85
N VAL A 66 6.08 1.60 4.58
CA VAL A 66 5.63 2.63 3.64
C VAL A 66 6.20 2.36 2.26
N ILE A 67 5.31 2.19 1.28
CA ILE A 67 5.63 1.89 -0.11
C ILE A 67 5.15 3.04 -1.00
N GLU A 68 5.98 3.44 -1.95
CA GLU A 68 5.70 4.47 -2.93
C GLU A 68 5.45 3.80 -4.29
N PRO A 69 4.19 3.51 -4.64
CA PRO A 69 3.86 2.92 -5.93
C PRO A 69 4.03 3.92 -7.07
N THR A 70 4.31 3.40 -8.26
CA THR A 70 4.20 4.12 -9.53
C THR A 70 3.13 3.45 -10.39
N GLU A 71 2.83 4.01 -11.56
CA GLU A 71 1.80 3.48 -12.45
C GLU A 71 2.00 1.99 -12.83
N THR A 72 3.25 1.52 -12.81
CA THR A 72 3.62 0.17 -13.27
C THR A 72 4.50 -0.61 -12.30
N ASN A 73 4.89 -0.02 -11.16
CA ASN A 73 5.83 -0.63 -10.23
C ASN A 73 5.61 -0.15 -8.80
N VAL A 74 6.49 -0.57 -7.90
CA VAL A 74 6.66 0.00 -6.57
C VAL A 74 8.11 0.37 -6.35
N HIS A 75 8.35 1.57 -5.84
CA HIS A 75 9.66 1.97 -5.42
C HIS A 75 9.91 1.43 -4.00
N ILE A 76 10.64 0.31 -3.96
CA ILE A 76 11.17 -0.29 -2.72
C ILE A 76 12.71 -0.19 -2.72
N ASP A 77 13.29 0.33 -3.81
CA ASP A 77 14.74 0.42 -3.95
C ASP A 77 15.29 1.39 -2.87
N GLY A 78 16.23 0.90 -2.06
CA GLY A 78 16.71 1.60 -0.86
C GLY A 78 16.06 1.17 0.46
N LYS A 79 14.91 0.48 0.42
CA LYS A 79 14.20 -0.11 1.58
C LYS A 79 14.07 -1.64 1.49
N VAL A 80 14.90 -2.28 0.67
CA VAL A 80 14.88 -3.74 0.44
C VAL A 80 15.05 -4.53 1.74
N PHE A 81 15.93 -4.08 2.63
CA PHE A 81 16.12 -4.71 3.94
C PHE A 81 14.90 -4.54 4.85
N ASP A 82 14.24 -3.38 4.83
CA ASP A 82 13.02 -3.14 5.61
C ASP A 82 11.89 -4.03 5.11
N PHE A 83 11.76 -4.21 3.79
CA PHE A 83 10.82 -5.14 3.18
C PHE A 83 11.06 -6.57 3.66
N TYR A 84 12.31 -7.06 3.62
CA TYR A 84 12.63 -8.40 4.10
C TYR A 84 12.35 -8.57 5.58
N ASN A 85 12.76 -7.61 6.42
CA ASN A 85 12.53 -7.67 7.85
C ASN A 85 11.04 -7.64 8.17
N PHE A 86 10.27 -6.77 7.51
CA PHE A 86 8.82 -6.64 7.71
C PHE A 86 8.08 -7.95 7.40
N PHE A 87 8.45 -8.61 6.30
CA PHE A 87 7.85 -9.88 5.87
C PHE A 87 8.57 -11.12 6.41
N GLU A 88 9.51 -10.97 7.35
CA GLU A 88 10.29 -12.08 7.94
C GLU A 88 10.94 -12.98 6.87
N ILE A 89 11.45 -12.38 5.80
CA ILE A 89 12.09 -13.08 4.68
C ILE A 89 13.57 -13.24 5.00
N ASP A 90 14.05 -14.48 4.97
CA ASP A 90 15.46 -14.80 5.13
C ASP A 90 16.31 -14.12 4.05
N ASN A 91 17.21 -13.23 4.51
CA ASN A 91 18.06 -12.42 3.64
C ASN A 91 19.37 -13.13 3.25
N THR A 92 19.62 -14.36 3.72
CA THR A 92 20.85 -15.11 3.41
C THR A 92 20.93 -15.56 1.94
N TYR A 93 19.83 -15.46 1.18
CA TYR A 93 19.73 -15.82 -0.24
C TYR A 93 19.48 -14.63 -1.17
N THR A 94 19.84 -13.40 -0.79
CA THR A 94 19.55 -12.20 -1.59
C THR A 94 20.46 -12.05 -2.80
N LYS A 95 20.10 -12.70 -3.91
CA LYS A 95 20.52 -12.31 -5.26
C LYS A 95 19.54 -11.27 -5.81
N VAL A 96 20.02 -10.32 -6.61
CA VAL A 96 19.20 -9.27 -7.26
C VAL A 96 17.95 -9.85 -7.96
N ASN A 97 18.09 -11.00 -8.62
CA ASN A 97 16.97 -11.67 -9.30
C ASN A 97 15.86 -12.18 -8.36
N ASN A 98 16.17 -12.45 -7.08
CA ASN A 98 15.19 -12.91 -6.11
C ASN A 98 14.32 -11.75 -5.60
N PHE A 99 14.89 -10.55 -5.46
CA PHE A 99 14.12 -9.39 -5.03
C PHE A 99 13.13 -8.93 -6.08
N GLU A 100 13.53 -8.86 -7.36
CA GLU A 100 12.61 -8.51 -8.44
C GLU A 100 11.42 -9.48 -8.54
N TRP A 101 11.67 -10.78 -8.33
CA TRP A 101 10.60 -11.77 -8.27
C TRP A 101 9.69 -11.58 -7.05
N LEU A 102 10.25 -11.28 -5.87
CA LEU A 102 9.47 -11.01 -4.66
C LEU A 102 8.63 -9.73 -4.79
N LYS A 103 9.21 -8.66 -5.32
CA LYS A 103 8.53 -7.39 -5.62
C LYS A 103 7.37 -7.61 -6.59
N LYS A 104 7.60 -8.35 -7.67
CA LYS A 104 6.53 -8.73 -8.60
C LYS A 104 5.43 -9.54 -7.90
N THR A 105 5.79 -10.55 -7.12
CA THR A 105 4.81 -11.36 -6.38
C THR A 105 4.00 -10.51 -5.41
N PHE A 106 4.65 -9.53 -4.76
CA PHE A 106 4.00 -8.58 -3.87
C PHE A 106 3.00 -7.71 -4.62
N ILE A 107 3.39 -7.10 -5.75
CA ILE A 107 2.49 -6.32 -6.62
C ILE A 107 1.30 -7.17 -7.06
N ASP A 108 1.57 -8.33 -7.65
CA ASP A 108 0.55 -9.22 -8.22
C ASP A 108 -0.45 -9.67 -7.12
N THR A 109 0.07 -9.99 -5.92
CA THR A 109 -0.78 -10.35 -4.78
C THR A 109 -1.60 -9.14 -4.32
N THR A 110 -0.97 -8.00 -4.09
CA THR A 110 -1.65 -6.79 -3.60
C THR A 110 -2.77 -6.38 -4.54
N ASP A 111 -2.50 -6.31 -5.85
CA ASP A 111 -3.50 -5.91 -6.86
C ASP A 111 -4.69 -6.87 -6.88
N SER A 112 -4.45 -8.18 -6.75
CA SER A 112 -5.54 -9.18 -6.73
C SER A 112 -6.49 -9.08 -5.52
N TYR A 113 -6.08 -8.42 -4.44
CA TYR A 113 -6.91 -8.21 -3.23
C TYR A 113 -7.51 -6.81 -3.15
N ILE A 114 -7.09 -5.89 -4.02
CA ILE A 114 -7.74 -4.59 -4.12
C ILE A 114 -9.14 -4.80 -4.69
N PRO A 115 -10.20 -4.32 -4.02
CA PRO A 115 -11.53 -4.30 -4.58
C PRO A 115 -11.49 -3.58 -5.94
N PRO A 116 -11.96 -4.19 -7.03
CA PRO A 116 -11.93 -3.56 -8.36
C PRO A 116 -12.87 -2.34 -8.43
N HIS A 117 -13.78 -2.19 -7.48
CA HIS A 117 -14.67 -1.06 -7.34
C HIS A 117 -14.51 -0.49 -5.93
N TYR A 118 -14.35 0.82 -5.84
CA TYR A 118 -14.33 1.51 -4.56
C TYR A 118 -15.69 1.34 -3.87
N GLU A 119 -15.64 0.83 -2.65
CA GLU A 119 -16.79 0.72 -1.75
C GLU A 119 -16.68 1.81 -0.68
N SER A 120 -17.79 2.50 -0.42
CA SER A 120 -17.86 3.50 0.66
C SER A 120 -17.80 2.87 2.05
N GLU A 121 -18.21 1.62 2.16
CA GLU A 121 -18.10 0.84 3.39
C GLU A 121 -16.80 0.04 3.32
N ILE A 122 -15.89 0.32 4.25
CA ILE A 122 -14.64 -0.40 4.40
C ILE A 122 -14.66 -1.25 5.67
N PRO A 123 -13.92 -2.37 5.72
CA PRO A 123 -13.80 -3.16 6.95
C PRO A 123 -13.33 -2.31 8.14
N SER A 124 -13.86 -2.57 9.33
CA SER A 124 -13.53 -1.79 10.54
C SER A 124 -12.04 -1.78 10.88
N THR A 125 -11.34 -2.85 10.56
CA THR A 125 -9.87 -2.98 10.65
C THR A 125 -9.14 -1.97 9.76
N VAL A 126 -9.64 -1.77 8.54
CA VAL A 126 -9.13 -0.77 7.59
C VAL A 126 -9.44 0.64 8.09
N GLU A 127 -10.66 0.89 8.58
CA GLU A 127 -11.05 2.19 9.14
C GLU A 127 -10.17 2.61 10.33
N LEU A 128 -9.88 1.66 11.23
CA LEU A 128 -8.94 1.86 12.35
C LEU A 128 -7.53 2.16 11.86
N ALA A 129 -7.05 1.44 10.84
CA ALA A 129 -5.74 1.68 10.26
C ALA A 129 -5.66 3.09 9.63
N ILE A 130 -6.66 3.50 8.84
CA ILE A 130 -6.75 4.85 8.26
C ILE A 130 -6.69 5.92 9.35
N SER A 131 -7.49 5.76 10.40
CA SER A 131 -7.52 6.70 11.54
C SER A 131 -6.15 6.84 12.18
N LYS A 132 -5.42 5.72 12.36
CA LYS A 132 -4.07 5.74 12.93
C LYS A 132 -3.05 6.35 11.97
N THR A 133 -3.09 6.03 10.68
CA THR A 133 -2.22 6.63 9.65
C THR A 133 -2.38 8.15 9.62
N PHE A 134 -3.62 8.63 9.69
CA PHE A 134 -3.91 10.07 9.71
C PHE A 134 -3.33 10.76 10.95
N LEU A 135 -3.49 10.16 12.14
CA LEU A 135 -2.94 10.72 13.38
C LEU A 135 -1.41 10.78 13.34
N ILE A 136 -0.74 9.75 12.84
CA ILE A 136 0.73 9.72 12.75
C ILE A 136 1.24 10.78 11.79
N ASN A 137 0.63 10.91 10.60
CA ASN A 137 1.12 11.84 9.58
C ASN A 137 0.87 13.31 9.97
N ASN A 138 -0.22 13.63 10.67
CA ASN A 138 -0.48 15.00 11.12
C ASN A 138 0.32 15.43 12.36
N THR A 139 0.91 14.49 13.12
CA THR A 139 1.80 14.84 14.23
C THR A 139 3.21 15.25 13.80
N VAL A 140 3.55 15.15 12.51
CA VAL A 140 4.89 15.50 12.00
C VAL A 140 4.98 16.96 11.54
N ASP A 141 3.86 17.68 11.41
CA ASP A 141 3.80 19.08 10.95
C ASP A 141 3.77 20.12 12.08
N THR A 142 4.16 19.75 13.30
CA THR A 142 4.37 20.72 14.40
C THR A 142 5.79 20.62 14.94
N ASP A 143 6.76 21.18 14.20
CA ASP A 143 8.03 21.71 14.73
C ASP A 143 8.56 22.84 13.83
#